data_AF-A0A9E1W0C5-F1
#
_entry.id   AF-A0A9E1W0C5-F1
#
_cell.length_a   1.000
_cell.length_b   1.000
_cell.length_c   1.000
_cell.angle_alpha   90.00
_cell.angle_beta   90.00
_cell.angle_gamma   90.00
#
_symmetry.space_group_name_H-M   'P 1'
#
loop_
_entity.id
_entity.type
_entity.pdbx_description
1 polymer ?
#
loop_
_entity_poly.entity_id
_entity_poly.type
_entity_poly.pdbx_seq_one_letter_code
_entity_poly.pdbx_strand_id
1 'polypeptide(L)'
;METWNKDTIAQAKKNLEGAELKGLDLSGVDLKNANLISANLVSANLSGADLSGAKIFTAKGMRADLSNANLSGASLLKANFSRANFQGSNLNGADLMGANLSEADLRKADLIRAKLVEACLTGVSLEGADLSEAKLTGRYQREGYFSRGANLNKAKLAGAKFRNADVSGAEMAETDCTDVDFSNANLSETSFKYACLKSARFVKAKLGDADFRGADLTDSDFMGAELIEAKFQGVDLRKVKNISSEELELAFIDSKTQIPDYIVVNWTSEDTYECRMRP
;
A
#
# COMPACT_ATOMS: atom_id res chain seq x y z
N MET A 1 21.50 30.66 16.06
CA MET A 1 20.49 29.75 15.51
C MET A 1 19.20 30.53 15.39
N GLU A 2 18.54 30.46 14.25
CA GLU A 2 17.23 31.06 14.04
C GLU A 2 16.21 30.36 14.96
N THR A 3 15.45 31.11 15.75
CA THR A 3 14.44 30.56 16.66
C THR A 3 13.10 30.45 15.94
N TRP A 4 12.66 29.22 15.69
CA TRP A 4 11.42 28.96 14.97
C TRP A 4 10.19 28.93 15.89
N ASN A 5 9.13 29.61 15.49
CA ASN A 5 7.79 29.59 16.08
C ASN A 5 6.75 29.98 14.99
N LYS A 6 5.45 30.01 15.34
CA LYS A 6 4.40 30.32 14.36
C LYS A 6 4.59 31.71 13.70
N ASP A 7 5.06 32.71 14.46
CA ASP A 7 5.28 34.06 13.93
C ASP A 7 6.48 34.12 12.97
N THR A 8 7.59 33.48 13.33
CA THR A 8 8.78 33.46 12.47
C THR A 8 8.56 32.63 11.22
N ILE A 9 7.72 31.58 11.28
CA ILE A 9 7.28 30.82 10.10
C ILE A 9 6.46 31.67 9.14
N ALA A 10 5.52 32.47 9.67
CA ALA A 10 4.74 33.40 8.84
C ALA A 10 5.64 34.43 8.15
N GLN A 11 6.68 34.91 8.85
CA GLN A 11 7.65 35.86 8.31
C GLN A 11 8.61 35.25 7.28
N ALA A 12 8.89 33.95 7.38
CA ALA A 12 9.79 33.23 6.48
C ALA A 12 9.24 33.04 5.05
N LYS A 13 8.05 33.58 4.75
CA LYS A 13 7.40 33.52 3.43
C LYS A 13 7.34 32.09 2.88
N LYS A 14 7.11 31.12 3.77
CA LYS A 14 7.03 29.69 3.46
C LYS A 14 8.33 29.07 2.91
N ASN A 15 9.49 29.70 3.12
CA ASN A 15 10.80 29.08 2.87
C ASN A 15 11.41 28.61 4.19
N LEU A 16 11.36 27.30 4.41
CA LEU A 16 11.79 26.58 5.62
C LEU A 16 12.78 25.47 5.25
N GLU A 17 13.53 25.65 4.16
CA GLU A 17 14.55 24.72 3.72
C GLU A 17 15.63 24.54 4.79
N GLY A 18 15.87 23.29 5.19
CA GLY A 18 16.81 22.94 6.24
C GLY A 18 16.44 23.46 7.63
N ALA A 19 15.21 23.97 7.83
CA ALA A 19 14.81 24.55 9.10
C ALA A 19 14.79 23.52 10.24
N GLU A 20 15.27 23.93 11.41
CA GLU A 20 15.25 23.14 12.64
C GLU A 20 13.92 23.33 13.38
N LEU A 21 12.91 22.54 12.99
CA LEU A 21 11.52 22.63 13.48
C LEU A 21 11.17 21.51 14.48
N LYS A 22 12.18 20.82 15.00
CA LYS A 22 12.02 19.65 15.87
C LYS A 22 11.20 19.99 17.11
N GLY A 23 10.14 19.21 17.35
CA GLY A 23 9.31 19.32 18.56
C GLY A 23 8.44 20.57 18.63
N LEU A 24 8.38 21.39 17.58
CA LEU A 24 7.58 22.62 17.59
C LEU A 24 6.09 22.32 17.41
N ASP A 25 5.27 23.18 18.02
CA ASP A 25 3.84 23.20 17.77
C ASP A 25 3.51 24.08 16.53
N LEU A 26 3.25 23.39 15.43
CA LEU A 26 2.87 23.92 14.12
C LEU A 26 1.43 23.52 13.76
N SER A 27 0.63 23.15 14.75
CA SER A 27 -0.77 22.77 14.55
C SER A 27 -1.57 23.86 13.85
N GLY A 28 -2.35 23.46 12.84
CA GLY A 28 -3.22 24.33 12.06
C GLY A 28 -2.54 25.42 11.24
N VAL A 29 -1.20 25.39 11.11
CA VAL A 29 -0.46 26.45 10.41
C VAL A 29 -0.60 26.30 8.89
N ASP A 30 -0.62 27.42 8.15
CA ASP A 30 -0.63 27.43 6.69
C ASP A 30 0.80 27.31 6.13
N LEU A 31 1.12 26.12 5.64
CA LEU A 31 2.36 25.76 4.92
C LEU A 31 2.06 25.36 3.46
N LYS A 32 0.94 25.84 2.90
CA LYS A 32 0.57 25.55 1.52
C LYS A 32 1.66 26.02 0.57
N ASN A 33 2.14 25.13 -0.29
CA ASN A 33 3.27 25.33 -1.21
C ASN A 33 4.59 25.70 -0.53
N ALA A 34 4.74 25.44 0.78
CA ALA A 34 5.99 25.75 1.48
C ALA A 34 7.16 24.90 0.98
N ASN A 35 8.35 25.49 1.04
CA ASN A 35 9.61 24.79 0.89
C ASN A 35 10.05 24.27 2.27
N LEU A 36 9.92 22.96 2.51
CA LEU A 36 10.36 22.24 3.71
C LEU A 36 11.47 21.23 3.36
N ILE A 37 12.19 21.48 2.27
CA ILE A 37 13.26 20.61 1.78
C ILE A 37 14.26 20.37 2.91
N SER A 38 14.54 19.11 3.21
CA SER A 38 15.50 18.72 4.25
C SER A 38 15.22 19.30 5.66
N ALA A 39 14.03 19.82 5.92
CA ALA A 39 13.67 20.35 7.23
C ALA A 39 13.67 19.24 8.30
N ASN A 40 14.01 19.61 9.53
CA ASN A 40 13.93 18.73 10.68
C ASN A 40 12.59 18.92 11.40
N LEU A 41 11.62 18.07 11.11
CA LEU A 41 10.27 18.03 11.67
C LEU A 41 10.12 16.93 12.73
N VAL A 42 11.23 16.38 13.26
CA VAL A 42 11.16 15.25 14.19
C VAL A 42 10.31 15.62 15.40
N SER A 43 9.28 14.83 15.67
CA SER A 43 8.33 15.06 16.77
C SER A 43 7.60 16.42 16.74
N ALA A 44 7.59 17.13 15.60
CA ALA A 44 6.80 18.35 15.45
C ALA A 44 5.30 18.01 15.43
N ASN A 45 4.48 18.90 15.98
CA ASN A 45 3.03 18.82 15.87
C ASN A 45 2.57 19.64 14.66
N LEU A 46 2.17 18.99 13.58
CA LEU A 46 1.59 19.54 12.36
C LEU A 46 0.10 19.15 12.22
N SER A 47 -0.56 18.75 13.32
CA SER A 47 -1.96 18.33 13.27
C SER A 47 -2.84 19.44 12.68
N GLY A 48 -3.67 19.06 11.70
CA GLY A 48 -4.55 20.00 10.98
C GLY A 48 -3.85 21.08 10.14
N ALA A 49 -2.53 21.03 9.97
CA ALA A 49 -1.82 22.00 9.13
C ALA A 49 -2.17 21.84 7.65
N ASP A 50 -2.14 22.94 6.89
CA ASP A 50 -2.25 22.89 5.42
C ASP A 50 -0.86 22.84 4.80
N LEU A 51 -0.45 21.68 4.32
CA LEU A 51 0.79 21.39 3.61
C LEU A 51 0.53 21.10 2.12
N SER A 52 -0.64 21.48 1.58
CA SER A 52 -1.00 21.17 0.20
C SER A 52 0.04 21.75 -0.77
N GLY A 53 0.52 20.90 -1.70
CA GLY A 53 1.58 21.26 -2.66
C GLY A 53 2.95 21.58 -2.05
N ALA A 54 3.18 21.36 -0.75
CA ALA A 54 4.46 21.62 -0.12
C ALA A 54 5.58 20.70 -0.66
N LYS A 55 6.81 21.21 -0.67
CA LYS A 55 8.02 20.46 -1.02
C LYS A 55 8.69 20.01 0.26
N ILE A 56 8.54 18.73 0.61
CA ILE A 56 9.00 18.11 1.86
C ILE A 56 10.02 16.99 1.55
N PHE A 57 10.65 17.03 0.38
CA PHE A 57 11.60 15.99 -0.01
C PHE A 57 12.79 15.94 0.95
N THR A 58 13.25 14.73 1.22
CA THR A 58 14.36 14.41 2.14
C THR A 58 14.25 14.95 3.57
N ALA A 59 13.08 15.48 3.97
CA ALA A 59 12.84 15.96 5.32
C ALA A 59 12.86 14.82 6.35
N LYS A 60 13.14 15.17 7.61
CA LYS A 60 13.11 14.24 8.75
C LYS A 60 11.87 14.54 9.59
N GLY A 61 10.80 13.77 9.44
CA GLY A 61 9.55 13.89 10.18
C GLY A 61 9.24 12.71 11.09
N MET A 62 10.26 12.01 11.58
CA MET A 62 10.08 10.85 12.46
C MET A 62 9.24 11.23 13.68
N ARG A 63 8.20 10.46 13.98
CA ARG A 63 7.25 10.72 15.09
C ARG A 63 6.53 12.08 15.02
N ALA A 64 6.54 12.76 13.88
CA ALA A 64 5.73 13.97 13.71
C ALA A 64 4.24 13.63 13.77
N ASP A 65 3.42 14.56 14.26
CA ASP A 65 1.96 14.43 14.23
C ASP A 65 1.41 15.24 13.06
N LEU A 66 0.95 14.58 12.02
CA LEU A 66 0.26 15.14 10.85
C LEU A 66 -1.21 14.69 10.81
N SER A 67 -1.79 14.31 11.96
CA SER A 67 -3.20 13.92 12.01
C SER A 67 -4.10 15.02 11.45
N ASN A 68 -5.03 14.63 10.58
CA ASN A 68 -5.96 15.52 9.88
C ASN A 68 -5.29 16.65 9.06
N ALA A 69 -3.98 16.59 8.81
CA ALA A 69 -3.30 17.58 7.98
C ALA A 69 -3.68 17.41 6.49
N ASN A 70 -3.63 18.51 5.74
CA ASN A 70 -3.80 18.48 4.29
C ASN A 70 -2.44 18.43 3.59
N LEU A 71 -2.06 17.28 3.05
CA LEU A 71 -0.85 17.07 2.24
C LEU A 71 -1.18 16.82 0.76
N SER A 72 -2.37 17.21 0.29
CA SER A 72 -2.77 16.95 -1.10
C SER A 72 -1.75 17.52 -2.09
N GLY A 73 -1.24 16.69 -2.98
CA GLY A 73 -0.23 17.05 -3.99
C GLY A 73 1.15 17.44 -3.42
N ALA A 74 1.41 17.25 -2.12
CA ALA A 74 2.72 17.50 -1.54
C ALA A 74 3.76 16.50 -2.06
N SER A 75 5.03 16.91 -2.11
CA SER A 75 6.15 16.03 -2.45
C SER A 75 6.93 15.65 -1.20
N LEU A 76 6.82 14.39 -0.79
CA LEU A 76 7.52 13.75 0.31
C LEU A 76 8.61 12.78 -0.19
N LEU A 77 9.11 13.00 -1.41
CA LEU A 77 10.12 12.17 -2.07
C LEU A 77 11.29 11.89 -1.13
N LYS A 78 11.54 10.59 -0.85
CA LYS A 78 12.62 10.11 0.03
C LYS A 78 12.63 10.72 1.44
N ALA A 79 11.52 11.30 1.90
CA ALA A 79 11.42 11.82 3.26
C ALA A 79 11.32 10.67 4.27
N ASN A 80 11.76 10.91 5.50
CA ASN A 80 11.65 9.93 6.59
C ASN A 80 10.58 10.36 7.58
N PHE A 81 9.41 9.75 7.48
CA PHE A 81 8.27 9.90 8.37
C PHE A 81 7.95 8.58 9.10
N SER A 82 8.97 7.77 9.37
CA SER A 82 8.78 6.56 10.18
C SER A 82 8.16 6.90 11.54
N ARG A 83 7.18 6.10 11.96
CA ARG A 83 6.40 6.28 13.19
C ARG A 83 5.65 7.61 13.31
N ALA A 84 5.45 8.33 12.21
CA ALA A 84 4.63 9.54 12.21
C ALA A 84 3.14 9.19 12.27
N ASN A 85 2.33 10.12 12.77
CA ASN A 85 0.88 10.02 12.77
C ASN A 85 0.31 10.80 11.57
N PHE A 86 -0.37 10.12 10.66
CA PHE A 86 -1.09 10.66 9.50
C PHE A 86 -2.58 10.32 9.57
N GLN A 87 -3.10 9.94 10.74
CA GLN A 87 -4.49 9.53 10.90
C GLN A 87 -5.44 10.60 10.34
N GLY A 88 -6.32 10.19 9.41
CA GLY A 88 -7.30 11.09 8.79
C GLY A 88 -6.72 12.20 7.91
N SER A 89 -5.41 12.17 7.61
CA SER A 89 -4.79 13.17 6.72
C SER A 89 -5.21 12.98 5.26
N ASN A 90 -5.13 14.07 4.49
CA ASN A 90 -5.36 14.06 3.05
C ASN A 90 -4.01 14.03 2.32
N LEU A 91 -3.65 12.91 1.71
CA LEU A 91 -2.46 12.66 0.90
C LEU A 91 -2.81 12.48 -0.59
N ASN A 92 -3.97 12.99 -1.03
CA ASN A 92 -4.42 12.83 -2.41
C ASN A 92 -3.39 13.35 -3.41
N GLY A 93 -2.97 12.48 -4.32
CA GLY A 93 -1.96 12.79 -5.34
C GLY A 93 -0.57 13.15 -4.80
N ALA A 94 -0.30 12.91 -3.51
CA ALA A 94 1.02 13.18 -2.92
C ALA A 94 2.09 12.26 -3.53
N ASP A 95 3.31 12.80 -3.65
CA ASP A 95 4.47 12.03 -4.13
C ASP A 95 5.30 11.53 -2.94
N LEU A 96 5.10 10.27 -2.58
CA LEU A 96 5.76 9.56 -1.48
C LEU A 96 6.81 8.57 -2.00
N MET A 97 7.30 8.75 -3.23
CA MET A 97 8.26 7.83 -3.84
C MET A 97 9.51 7.68 -2.95
N GLY A 98 9.87 6.43 -2.64
CA GLY A 98 11.00 6.10 -1.78
C GLY A 98 10.92 6.67 -0.35
N ALA A 99 9.77 7.19 0.08
CA ALA A 99 9.60 7.69 1.44
C ALA A 99 9.66 6.53 2.45
N ASN A 100 10.19 6.81 3.64
CA ASN A 100 10.12 5.88 4.76
C ASN A 100 8.92 6.23 5.64
N LEU A 101 7.92 5.36 5.63
CA LEU A 101 6.69 5.40 6.42
C LEU A 101 6.58 4.17 7.34
N SER A 102 7.69 3.49 7.62
CA SER A 102 7.69 2.29 8.48
C SER A 102 7.05 2.59 9.83
N GLU A 103 6.14 1.73 10.27
CA GLU A 103 5.38 1.87 11.52
C GLU A 103 4.58 3.18 11.66
N ALA A 104 4.33 3.92 10.56
CA ALA A 104 3.47 5.09 10.60
C ALA A 104 1.99 4.71 10.76
N ASP A 105 1.20 5.64 11.32
CA ASP A 105 -0.24 5.49 11.46
C ASP A 105 -0.96 6.31 10.37
N LEU A 106 -1.47 5.63 9.34
CA LEU A 106 -2.23 6.19 8.21
C LEU A 106 -3.70 5.75 8.25
N ARG A 107 -4.22 5.36 9.43
CA ARG A 107 -5.62 4.94 9.56
C ARG A 107 -6.56 6.02 9.05
N LYS A 108 -7.51 5.62 8.21
CA LYS A 108 -8.50 6.52 7.57
C LYS A 108 -7.89 7.67 6.76
N ALA A 109 -6.62 7.61 6.39
CA ALA A 109 -6.01 8.61 5.52
C ALA A 109 -6.53 8.45 4.08
N ASP A 110 -6.57 9.57 3.36
CA ASP A 110 -6.94 9.60 1.95
C ASP A 110 -5.68 9.64 1.09
N LEU A 111 -5.34 8.54 0.43
CA LEU A 111 -4.16 8.35 -0.41
C LEU A 111 -4.56 8.14 -1.88
N ILE A 112 -5.74 8.62 -2.30
CA ILE A 112 -6.20 8.44 -3.68
C ILE A 112 -5.16 9.06 -4.62
N ARG A 113 -4.75 8.28 -5.64
CA ARG A 113 -3.72 8.67 -6.63
C ARG A 113 -2.33 8.98 -6.04
N ALA A 114 -2.06 8.66 -4.78
CA ALA A 114 -0.72 8.85 -4.20
C ALA A 114 0.32 7.99 -4.92
N LYS A 115 1.55 8.49 -5.03
CA LYS A 115 2.70 7.76 -5.60
C LYS A 115 3.56 7.23 -4.46
N LEU A 116 3.48 5.93 -4.21
CA LEU A 116 4.21 5.19 -3.18
C LEU A 116 5.28 4.27 -3.80
N VAL A 117 5.74 4.59 -5.00
CA VAL A 117 6.74 3.79 -5.73
C VAL A 117 7.98 3.57 -4.85
N GLU A 118 8.32 2.31 -4.59
CA GLU A 118 9.40 1.89 -3.68
C GLU A 118 9.34 2.49 -2.25
N ALA A 119 8.17 2.90 -1.77
CA ALA A 119 8.03 3.38 -0.39
C ALA A 119 8.23 2.23 0.62
N CYS A 120 8.84 2.55 1.75
CA CYS A 120 8.93 1.63 2.88
C CYS A 120 7.71 1.83 3.79
N LEU A 121 6.79 0.86 3.79
CA LEU A 121 5.54 0.83 4.53
C LEU A 121 5.50 -0.35 5.53
N THR A 122 6.67 -0.90 5.90
CA THR A 122 6.74 -2.05 6.81
C THR A 122 6.06 -1.74 8.13
N GLY A 123 5.10 -2.59 8.53
CA GLY A 123 4.35 -2.41 9.79
C GLY A 123 3.44 -1.19 9.84
N VAL A 124 3.16 -0.54 8.70
CA VAL A 124 2.25 0.61 8.64
C VAL A 124 0.82 0.21 9.04
N SER A 125 0.09 1.13 9.65
CA SER A 125 -1.35 0.99 9.94
C SER A 125 -2.15 1.80 8.91
N LEU A 126 -2.87 1.13 8.01
CA LEU A 126 -3.68 1.71 6.94
C LEU A 126 -5.16 1.30 7.07
N GLU A 127 -5.61 0.88 8.25
CA GLU A 127 -6.98 0.42 8.44
C GLU A 127 -7.99 1.51 8.03
N GLY A 128 -8.89 1.14 7.12
CA GLY A 128 -9.89 2.03 6.52
C GLY A 128 -9.34 3.17 5.66
N ALA A 129 -8.05 3.16 5.29
CA ALA A 129 -7.47 4.13 4.36
C ALA A 129 -7.96 3.91 2.92
N ASP A 130 -7.99 4.98 2.12
CA ASP A 130 -8.36 4.93 0.71
C ASP A 130 -7.12 5.09 -0.18
N LEU A 131 -6.66 4.01 -0.81
CA LEU A 131 -5.54 3.98 -1.75
C LEU A 131 -6.03 3.76 -3.18
N SER A 132 -7.28 4.11 -3.48
CA SER A 132 -7.81 3.94 -4.84
C SER A 132 -6.96 4.71 -5.86
N GLU A 133 -6.67 4.08 -7.00
CA GLU A 133 -5.81 4.64 -8.07
C GLU A 133 -4.36 4.97 -7.63
N ALA A 134 -3.91 4.56 -6.43
CA ALA A 134 -2.54 4.77 -5.98
C ALA A 134 -1.54 3.91 -6.75
N LYS A 135 -0.26 4.33 -6.76
CA LYS A 135 0.84 3.61 -7.43
C LYS A 135 1.86 3.13 -6.40
N LEU A 136 1.99 1.83 -6.22
CA LEU A 136 2.89 1.16 -5.27
C LEU A 136 3.93 0.28 -6.00
N THR A 137 4.18 0.54 -7.28
CA THR A 137 5.06 -0.26 -8.14
C THR A 137 6.54 -0.07 -7.84
N GLY A 138 7.40 -0.85 -8.51
CA GLY A 138 8.83 -0.57 -8.60
C GLY A 138 9.16 0.52 -9.63
N ARG A 139 10.42 0.99 -9.68
CA ARG A 139 10.89 1.98 -10.69
C ARG A 139 11.23 1.37 -12.06
N TYR A 140 11.57 0.08 -12.11
CA TYR A 140 12.07 -0.58 -13.31
C TYR A 140 11.23 -1.83 -13.61
N GLN A 141 10.40 -1.76 -14.64
CA GLN A 141 9.74 -2.91 -15.28
C GLN A 141 10.46 -3.16 -16.62
N ARG A 142 11.70 -3.66 -16.58
CA ARG A 142 12.39 -4.16 -17.79
C ARG A 142 12.59 -5.66 -17.63
N GLU A 143 12.50 -6.39 -18.74
CA GLU A 143 12.77 -7.83 -18.79
C GLU A 143 14.07 -8.17 -18.05
N GLY A 144 13.97 -9.04 -17.03
CA GLY A 144 15.11 -9.55 -16.27
C GLY A 144 15.55 -8.73 -15.04
N TYR A 145 14.94 -7.57 -14.76
CA TYR A 145 15.22 -6.79 -13.54
C TYR A 145 13.94 -6.47 -12.77
N PHE A 146 13.72 -7.22 -11.68
CA PHE A 146 12.61 -6.99 -10.76
C PHE A 146 13.03 -5.95 -9.71
N SER A 147 12.71 -4.66 -9.91
CA SER A 147 12.67 -3.75 -8.75
C SER A 147 11.40 -4.06 -7.97
N ARG A 148 11.54 -4.61 -6.77
CA ARG A 148 10.42 -4.75 -5.82
C ARG A 148 9.72 -3.41 -5.66
N GLY A 149 8.38 -3.44 -5.63
CA GLY A 149 7.56 -2.25 -5.42
C GLY A 149 7.61 -1.74 -3.99
N ALA A 150 6.53 -1.13 -3.53
CA ALA A 150 6.41 -0.72 -2.14
C ALA A 150 6.50 -1.94 -1.21
N ASN A 151 7.13 -1.76 -0.05
CA ASN A 151 7.24 -2.81 0.97
C ASN A 151 6.19 -2.59 2.06
N LEU A 152 5.10 -3.35 2.03
CA LEU A 152 4.04 -3.34 3.03
C LEU A 152 4.12 -4.55 3.97
N ASN A 153 5.25 -5.26 4.08
CA ASN A 153 5.32 -6.44 4.93
C ASN A 153 4.87 -6.12 6.37
N LYS A 154 4.04 -6.99 6.95
CA LYS A 154 3.46 -6.84 8.30
C LYS A 154 2.55 -5.61 8.49
N ALA A 155 2.16 -4.95 7.41
CA ALA A 155 1.19 -3.86 7.46
C ALA A 155 -0.20 -4.35 7.89
N LYS A 156 -0.98 -3.43 8.47
CA LYS A 156 -2.39 -3.63 8.83
C LYS A 156 -3.25 -2.83 7.87
N LEU A 157 -4.00 -3.52 7.03
CA LEU A 157 -4.76 -2.92 5.93
C LEU A 157 -6.26 -3.18 6.10
N ALA A 158 -6.74 -3.66 7.25
CA ALA A 158 -8.12 -4.09 7.41
C ALA A 158 -9.13 -3.04 6.89
N GLY A 159 -9.99 -3.44 5.96
CA GLY A 159 -10.99 -2.57 5.32
C GLY A 159 -10.43 -1.44 4.44
N ALA A 160 -9.13 -1.43 4.13
CA ALA A 160 -8.54 -0.47 3.21
C ALA A 160 -9.04 -0.69 1.78
N LYS A 161 -9.00 0.37 0.97
CA LYS A 161 -9.42 0.31 -0.44
C LYS A 161 -8.23 0.48 -1.36
N PHE A 162 -8.10 -0.41 -2.34
CA PHE A 162 -7.08 -0.40 -3.39
C PHE A 162 -7.72 -0.43 -4.78
N ARG A 163 -8.95 0.08 -4.92
CA ARG A 163 -9.68 0.01 -6.19
C ARG A 163 -8.90 0.69 -7.31
N ASN A 164 -8.69 -0.01 -8.43
CA ASN A 164 -7.90 0.47 -9.56
C ASN A 164 -6.46 0.87 -9.21
N ALA A 165 -5.93 0.49 -8.05
CA ALA A 165 -4.55 0.78 -7.68
C ALA A 165 -3.59 -0.09 -8.50
N ASP A 166 -2.38 0.42 -8.72
CA ASP A 166 -1.29 -0.34 -9.30
C ASP A 166 -0.31 -0.74 -8.20
N VAL A 167 -0.40 -2.00 -7.80
CA VAL A 167 0.30 -2.60 -6.66
C VAL A 167 1.30 -3.67 -7.16
N SER A 168 1.60 -3.67 -8.46
CA SER A 168 2.42 -4.71 -9.09
C SER A 168 3.81 -4.78 -8.46
N GLY A 169 4.25 -5.99 -8.13
CA GLY A 169 5.56 -6.27 -7.54
C GLY A 169 5.72 -5.78 -6.09
N ALA A 170 4.67 -5.29 -5.44
CA ALA A 170 4.72 -4.92 -4.03
C ALA A 170 4.91 -6.14 -3.11
N GLU A 171 5.54 -5.91 -1.96
CA GLU A 171 5.68 -6.93 -0.92
C GLU A 171 4.61 -6.77 0.14
N MET A 172 3.79 -7.79 0.34
CA MET A 172 2.68 -7.80 1.29
C MET A 172 2.70 -9.08 2.14
N ALA A 173 3.89 -9.60 2.45
CA ALA A 173 4.01 -10.79 3.28
C ALA A 173 3.59 -10.49 4.73
N GLU A 174 2.92 -11.46 5.37
CA GLU A 174 2.42 -11.35 6.75
C GLU A 174 1.51 -10.12 6.97
N THR A 175 0.86 -9.61 5.92
CA THR A 175 -0.06 -8.47 6.03
C THR A 175 -1.43 -8.88 6.50
N ASP A 176 -2.10 -8.02 7.26
CA ASP A 176 -3.52 -8.15 7.52
C ASP A 176 -4.30 -7.38 6.45
N CYS A 177 -4.83 -8.12 5.47
CA CYS A 177 -5.66 -7.63 4.38
C CYS A 177 -7.13 -8.03 4.56
N THR A 178 -7.59 -8.24 5.80
CA THR A 178 -8.99 -8.58 6.06
C THR A 178 -9.93 -7.51 5.50
N ASP A 179 -10.97 -7.92 4.77
CA ASP A 179 -11.95 -7.02 4.14
C ASP A 179 -11.36 -5.97 3.17
N VAL A 180 -10.13 -6.15 2.67
CA VAL A 180 -9.53 -5.21 1.72
C VAL A 180 -10.21 -5.30 0.36
N ASP A 181 -10.46 -4.15 -0.25
CA ASP A 181 -11.03 -4.07 -1.60
C ASP A 181 -9.96 -3.80 -2.67
N PHE A 182 -9.52 -4.86 -3.34
CA PHE A 182 -8.61 -4.81 -4.49
C PHE A 182 -9.34 -4.80 -5.85
N SER A 183 -10.63 -4.44 -5.91
CA SER A 183 -11.39 -4.54 -7.16
C SER A 183 -10.74 -3.73 -8.29
N ASN A 184 -10.52 -4.37 -9.44
CA ASN A 184 -9.83 -3.83 -10.62
C ASN A 184 -8.37 -3.39 -10.38
N ALA A 185 -7.75 -3.76 -9.26
CA ALA A 185 -6.36 -3.44 -9.00
C ALA A 185 -5.42 -4.28 -9.89
N ASN A 186 -4.26 -3.71 -10.22
CA ASN A 186 -3.15 -4.47 -10.76
C ASN A 186 -2.29 -4.99 -9.60
N LEU A 187 -2.29 -6.30 -9.39
CA LEU A 187 -1.59 -7.00 -8.32
C LEU A 187 -0.61 -8.03 -8.90
N SER A 188 -0.22 -7.86 -10.16
CA SER A 188 0.74 -8.74 -10.79
C SER A 188 2.06 -8.77 -10.02
N GLU A 189 2.63 -9.95 -9.83
CA GLU A 189 3.89 -10.18 -9.10
C GLU A 189 3.86 -9.75 -7.61
N THR A 190 2.69 -9.40 -7.07
CA THR A 190 2.57 -9.04 -5.65
C THR A 190 2.76 -10.28 -4.77
N SER A 191 3.58 -10.16 -3.72
CA SER A 191 3.80 -11.24 -2.76
C SER A 191 2.84 -11.13 -1.58
N PHE A 192 1.89 -12.05 -1.47
CA PHE A 192 0.92 -12.21 -0.38
C PHE A 192 1.27 -13.33 0.61
N LYS A 193 2.52 -13.81 0.62
CA LYS A 193 2.92 -14.94 1.47
C LYS A 193 2.52 -14.74 2.93
N TYR A 194 1.83 -15.74 3.49
CA TYR A 194 1.37 -15.72 4.88
C TYR A 194 0.46 -14.52 5.25
N ALA A 195 -0.12 -13.83 4.26
CA ALA A 195 -1.06 -12.75 4.51
C ALA A 195 -2.42 -13.28 4.96
N CYS A 196 -3.12 -12.51 5.80
CA CYS A 196 -4.53 -12.74 6.11
C CYS A 196 -5.38 -11.97 5.09
N LEU A 197 -6.02 -12.65 4.17
CA LEU A 197 -6.83 -12.08 3.07
C LEU A 197 -8.31 -12.47 3.23
N LYS A 198 -8.75 -12.65 4.48
CA LYS A 198 -10.13 -13.03 4.77
C LYS A 198 -11.09 -11.99 4.22
N SER A 199 -12.11 -12.45 3.50
CA SER A 199 -13.12 -11.58 2.88
C SER A 199 -12.54 -10.50 1.94
N ALA A 200 -11.27 -10.61 1.53
CA ALA A 200 -10.68 -9.67 0.58
C ALA A 200 -11.37 -9.81 -0.79
N ARG A 201 -11.50 -8.69 -1.50
CA ARG A 201 -12.16 -8.63 -2.80
C ARG A 201 -11.13 -8.44 -3.90
N PHE A 202 -10.94 -9.45 -4.74
CA PHE A 202 -10.11 -9.44 -5.95
C PHE A 202 -10.95 -9.33 -7.23
N VAL A 203 -12.17 -8.78 -7.13
CA VAL A 203 -13.10 -8.69 -8.27
C VAL A 203 -12.44 -7.95 -9.44
N LYS A 204 -12.26 -8.63 -10.58
CA LYS A 204 -11.57 -8.10 -11.77
C LYS A 204 -10.13 -7.65 -11.54
N ALA A 205 -9.48 -8.13 -10.49
CA ALA A 205 -8.08 -7.84 -10.23
C ALA A 205 -7.16 -8.63 -11.17
N LYS A 206 -6.01 -8.04 -11.50
CA LYS A 206 -4.94 -8.74 -12.22
C LYS A 206 -3.99 -9.36 -11.23
N LEU A 207 -3.86 -10.67 -11.23
CA LEU A 207 -3.06 -11.42 -10.25
C LEU A 207 -1.95 -12.24 -10.92
N GLY A 208 -1.56 -11.85 -12.14
CA GLY A 208 -0.51 -12.51 -12.88
C GLY A 208 0.75 -12.68 -12.01
N ASP A 209 1.30 -13.87 -11.86
CA ASP A 209 2.48 -14.14 -11.02
C ASP A 209 2.36 -13.90 -9.50
N ALA A 210 1.19 -13.46 -9.00
CA ALA A 210 0.99 -13.13 -7.59
C ALA A 210 1.21 -14.36 -6.69
N ASP A 211 1.79 -14.16 -5.51
CA ASP A 211 2.22 -15.26 -4.63
C ASP A 211 1.38 -15.36 -3.35
N PHE A 212 0.45 -16.32 -3.33
CA PHE A 212 -0.48 -16.54 -2.21
C PHE A 212 -0.04 -17.64 -1.25
N ARG A 213 1.18 -18.19 -1.38
CA ARG A 213 1.59 -19.35 -0.59
C ARG A 213 1.55 -19.08 0.91
N GLY A 214 0.83 -19.93 1.63
CA GLY A 214 0.60 -19.81 3.07
C GLY A 214 -0.39 -18.72 3.49
N ALA A 215 -1.02 -18.02 2.54
CA ALA A 215 -2.03 -17.01 2.84
C ALA A 215 -3.38 -17.64 3.24
N ASP A 216 -4.15 -16.92 4.05
CA ASP A 216 -5.52 -17.29 4.41
C ASP A 216 -6.51 -16.52 3.53
N LEU A 217 -7.12 -17.21 2.57
CA LEU A 217 -8.07 -16.64 1.60
C LEU A 217 -9.54 -16.89 1.98
N THR A 218 -9.82 -17.29 3.23
CA THR A 218 -11.19 -17.65 3.64
C THR A 218 -12.20 -16.54 3.27
N ASP A 219 -13.28 -16.92 2.59
CA ASP A 219 -14.39 -16.02 2.21
C ASP A 219 -14.06 -14.90 1.21
N SER A 220 -12.84 -14.87 0.68
CA SER A 220 -12.42 -13.91 -0.36
C SER A 220 -13.16 -14.13 -1.69
N ASP A 221 -13.25 -13.07 -2.50
CA ASP A 221 -14.00 -13.05 -3.76
C ASP A 221 -13.08 -12.77 -4.94
N PHE A 222 -13.04 -13.70 -5.90
CA PHE A 222 -12.19 -13.67 -7.09
C PHE A 222 -12.97 -13.45 -8.39
N MET A 223 -14.21 -12.95 -8.32
CA MET A 223 -15.05 -12.80 -9.52
C MET A 223 -14.34 -12.04 -10.65
N GLY A 224 -14.05 -12.75 -11.74
CA GLY A 224 -13.40 -12.20 -12.93
C GLY A 224 -11.93 -11.79 -12.73
N ALA A 225 -11.26 -12.28 -11.69
CA ALA A 225 -9.83 -12.07 -11.49
C ALA A 225 -9.01 -12.84 -12.55
N GLU A 226 -7.89 -12.26 -12.98
CA GLU A 226 -6.95 -12.86 -13.94
C GLU A 226 -5.83 -13.57 -13.16
N LEU A 227 -5.73 -14.90 -13.24
CA LEU A 227 -4.89 -15.75 -12.37
C LEU A 227 -3.66 -16.36 -13.05
N ILE A 228 -3.29 -15.88 -14.23
CA ILE A 228 -2.14 -16.40 -15.01
C ILE A 228 -0.89 -16.54 -14.13
N GLU A 229 -0.38 -17.75 -13.95
CA GLU A 229 0.83 -18.04 -13.16
C GLU A 229 0.75 -17.61 -11.67
N ALA A 230 -0.45 -17.34 -11.15
CA ALA A 230 -0.66 -17.08 -9.74
C ALA A 230 -0.32 -18.31 -8.90
N LYS A 231 0.36 -18.14 -7.77
CA LYS A 231 0.95 -19.23 -6.97
C LYS A 231 0.06 -19.56 -5.77
N PHE A 232 -0.67 -20.67 -5.85
CA PHE A 232 -1.59 -21.17 -4.81
C PHE A 232 -1.17 -22.53 -4.22
N GLN A 233 0.08 -22.96 -4.41
CA GLN A 233 0.56 -24.25 -3.88
C GLN A 233 0.35 -24.34 -2.36
N GLY A 234 -0.31 -25.40 -1.90
CA GLY A 234 -0.65 -25.64 -0.49
C GLY A 234 -1.69 -24.69 0.12
N VAL A 235 -2.35 -23.85 -0.67
CA VAL A 235 -3.37 -22.90 -0.18
C VAL A 235 -4.74 -23.58 -0.07
N ASP A 236 -5.53 -23.23 0.95
CA ASP A 236 -6.93 -23.65 1.08
C ASP A 236 -7.85 -22.70 0.32
N LEU A 237 -8.36 -23.14 -0.82
CA LEU A 237 -9.30 -22.40 -1.67
C LEU A 237 -10.76 -22.82 -1.44
N ARG A 238 -11.06 -23.78 -0.55
CA ARG A 238 -12.43 -24.35 -0.42
C ARG A 238 -13.51 -23.31 -0.12
N LYS A 239 -13.15 -22.25 0.60
CA LYS A 239 -14.05 -21.15 0.97
C LYS A 239 -13.87 -19.89 0.13
N VAL A 240 -13.05 -19.95 -0.91
CA VAL A 240 -12.91 -18.85 -1.85
C VAL A 240 -14.12 -18.84 -2.78
N LYS A 241 -14.59 -17.64 -3.12
CA LYS A 241 -15.78 -17.43 -3.96
C LYS A 241 -15.36 -17.03 -5.36
N ASN A 242 -16.12 -17.49 -6.34
CA ASN A 242 -16.07 -17.02 -7.73
C ASN A 242 -14.72 -17.17 -8.45
N ILE A 243 -13.86 -18.10 -8.03
CA ILE A 243 -12.78 -18.60 -8.90
C ILE A 243 -13.42 -19.45 -10.00
N SER A 244 -13.08 -19.20 -11.27
CA SER A 244 -13.51 -20.05 -12.39
C SER A 244 -12.54 -21.21 -12.61
N SER A 245 -12.99 -22.29 -13.26
CA SER A 245 -12.10 -23.39 -13.63
C SER A 245 -11.02 -22.96 -14.62
N GLU A 246 -11.36 -22.09 -15.56
CA GLU A 246 -10.45 -21.63 -16.62
C GLU A 246 -9.29 -20.82 -16.03
N GLU A 247 -9.57 -19.93 -15.08
CA GLU A 247 -8.53 -19.13 -14.44
C GLU A 247 -7.68 -19.97 -13.48
N LEU A 248 -8.30 -20.93 -12.78
CA LEU A 248 -7.56 -21.82 -11.90
C LEU A 248 -6.59 -22.71 -12.68
N GLU A 249 -6.93 -23.15 -13.89
CA GLU A 249 -6.05 -23.95 -14.78
C GLU A 249 -4.77 -23.19 -15.17
N LEU A 250 -4.84 -21.86 -15.24
CA LEU A 250 -3.70 -21.01 -15.57
C LEU A 250 -2.78 -20.73 -14.38
N ALA A 251 -3.19 -21.11 -13.17
CA ALA A 251 -2.43 -20.87 -11.95
C ALA A 251 -1.46 -22.02 -11.64
N PHE A 252 -0.65 -21.86 -10.60
CA PHE A 252 0.14 -22.94 -10.03
C PHE A 252 -0.49 -23.44 -8.73
N ILE A 253 -1.01 -24.67 -8.77
CA ILE A 253 -1.48 -25.42 -7.62
C ILE A 253 -0.62 -26.69 -7.44
N ASP A 254 -0.74 -27.36 -6.29
CA ASP A 254 -0.12 -28.67 -6.06
C ASP A 254 -1.12 -29.64 -5.43
N SER A 255 -0.67 -30.88 -5.16
CA SER A 255 -1.49 -31.91 -4.51
C SER A 255 -1.94 -31.56 -3.08
N LYS A 256 -1.41 -30.49 -2.47
CA LYS A 256 -1.78 -30.00 -1.14
C LYS A 256 -2.77 -28.84 -1.21
N THR A 257 -2.89 -28.17 -2.35
CA THR A 257 -3.89 -27.12 -2.58
C THR A 257 -5.29 -27.72 -2.44
N GLN A 258 -6.14 -27.11 -1.61
CA GLN A 258 -7.51 -27.57 -1.39
C GLN A 258 -8.45 -26.78 -2.27
N ILE A 259 -9.17 -27.45 -3.17
CA ILE A 259 -9.93 -26.83 -4.27
C ILE A 259 -11.39 -26.59 -3.86
N PRO A 260 -12.06 -25.54 -4.38
CA PRO A 260 -13.50 -25.36 -4.18
C PRO A 260 -14.29 -26.61 -4.61
N ASP A 261 -15.38 -26.90 -3.89
CA ASP A 261 -16.19 -28.10 -4.12
C ASP A 261 -16.91 -28.10 -5.48
N TYR A 262 -17.05 -26.95 -6.12
CA TYR A 262 -17.65 -26.77 -7.43
C TYR A 262 -16.65 -26.89 -8.60
N ILE A 263 -15.35 -27.11 -8.32
CA ILE A 263 -14.31 -27.38 -9.33
C ILE A 263 -13.77 -28.81 -9.16
N VAL A 264 -13.44 -29.44 -10.29
CA VAL A 264 -12.67 -30.68 -10.36
C VAL A 264 -11.32 -30.38 -10.99
N VAL A 265 -10.26 -30.88 -10.37
CA VAL A 265 -8.90 -30.87 -10.90
C VAL A 265 -8.52 -32.29 -11.30
N ASN A 266 -8.20 -32.51 -12.57
CA ASN A 266 -7.73 -33.78 -13.09
C ASN A 266 -6.23 -33.68 -13.38
N TRP A 267 -5.42 -34.33 -12.57
CA TRP A 267 -3.96 -34.36 -12.73
C TRP A 267 -3.55 -35.27 -13.90
N THR A 268 -2.78 -34.73 -14.83
CA THR A 268 -2.21 -35.47 -15.98
C THR A 268 -0.73 -35.78 -15.79
N SER A 269 -0.04 -35.04 -14.93
CA SER A 269 1.31 -35.35 -14.44
C SER A 269 1.52 -34.74 -13.04
N GLU A 270 2.77 -34.69 -12.55
CA GLU A 270 3.11 -34.06 -11.26
C GLU A 270 2.80 -32.56 -11.24
N ASP A 271 3.00 -31.87 -12.36
CA ASP A 271 2.88 -30.40 -12.47
C ASP A 271 1.83 -29.96 -13.50
N THR A 272 1.12 -30.90 -14.14
CA THR A 272 0.11 -30.58 -15.17
C THR A 272 -1.25 -31.13 -14.79
N TYR A 273 -2.28 -30.32 -15.01
CA TYR A 273 -3.66 -30.65 -14.65
C TYR A 273 -4.64 -29.91 -15.58
N GLU A 274 -5.88 -30.38 -15.58
CA GLU A 274 -7.01 -29.70 -16.22
C GLU A 274 -8.07 -29.36 -15.16
N CYS A 275 -8.72 -28.21 -15.29
CA CYS A 275 -9.82 -27.80 -14.41
C CYS A 275 -11.16 -27.84 -15.14
N ARG A 276 -12.20 -28.32 -14.45
CA ARG A 276 -13.58 -28.30 -14.98
C ARG A 276 -14.56 -27.97 -13.87
N MET A 277 -15.63 -27.25 -14.20
CA MET A 277 -16.77 -27.08 -13.29
C MET A 277 -17.44 -28.43 -13.02
N ARG A 278 -17.90 -28.63 -11.78
CA ARG A 278 -18.79 -29.76 -11.47
C ARG A 278 -20.16 -29.55 -12.13
N PRO A 279 -20.76 -30.61 -12.69
CA PRO A 279 -22.14 -30.58 -13.18
C PRO A 279 -23.17 -30.22 -12.11
#